data_AF-A0A2I3G756-F1
#
_entry.id   AF-A0A2I3G756-F1
#
_cell.length_a   1.000
_cell.length_b   1.000
_cell.length_c   1.000
_cell.angle_alpha   90.00
_cell.angle_beta   90.00
_cell.angle_gamma   90.00
#
_symmetry.space_group_name_H-M   'P 1'
#
loop_
_entity.id
_entity.type
_entity.pdbx_description
1 polymer ?
#
loop_
_entity_poly.entity_id
_entity_poly.type
_entity_poly.pdbx_seq_one_letter_code
_entity_poly.pdbx_strand_id
1 'polypeptide(L)'
;PGKGLSQSALLYHHSVPTWLKLTCDNVKEQIYKLTKKGLTPPQIICFVTGLRILKSKGLAPGLPEDLYRLIKKAVSVRKHLERSGKDKDAKFFLILIESRIHRLARYYKTKRVLPPSWKYDPATASVLVA
;
A
#
# COMPACT_ATOMS: atom_id res chain seq x y z
N PRO A 1 -17.02 -11.75 14.64
CA PRO A 1 -16.61 -10.33 14.44
C PRO A 1 -15.74 -9.83 15.60
N GLY A 2 -14.43 -9.66 15.36
CA GLY A 2 -13.50 -9.18 16.38
C GLY A 2 -13.38 -7.65 16.37
N LYS A 3 -13.55 -7.00 17.53
CA LYS A 3 -13.22 -5.59 17.73
C LYS A 3 -11.78 -5.50 18.26
N GLY A 4 -10.79 -5.75 17.40
CA GLY A 4 -9.38 -5.68 17.79
C GLY A 4 -8.95 -4.25 18.12
N LEU A 5 -8.23 -4.06 19.23
CA LEU A 5 -7.73 -2.76 19.71
C LEU A 5 -6.22 -2.55 19.49
N SER A 6 -5.54 -3.49 18.81
CA SER A 6 -4.11 -3.39 18.56
C SER A 6 -3.79 -2.24 17.61
N GLN A 7 -3.12 -1.21 18.13
CA GLN A 7 -2.67 -0.03 17.38
C GLN A 7 -1.34 0.46 17.95
N SER A 8 -0.53 1.12 17.12
CA SER A 8 0.65 1.86 17.60
C SER A 8 0.22 3.15 18.27
N ALA A 9 0.71 3.41 19.48
CA ALA A 9 0.56 4.69 20.15
C ALA A 9 1.82 5.55 19.92
N LEU A 10 1.64 6.75 19.38
CA LEU A 10 2.74 7.71 19.24
C LEU A 10 3.13 8.26 20.61
N LEU A 11 4.40 8.62 20.77
CA LEU A 11 4.85 9.34 21.96
C LEU A 11 4.14 10.69 22.06
N TYR A 12 3.89 11.14 23.29
CA TYR A 12 3.33 12.46 23.54
C TYR A 12 4.22 13.59 23.00
N HIS A 13 5.54 13.42 23.11
CA HIS A 13 6.52 14.39 22.61
C HIS A 13 6.94 14.06 21.17
N HIS A 14 6.71 15.00 20.25
CA HIS A 14 6.99 14.83 18.83
C HIS A 14 8.35 15.40 18.37
N SER A 15 9.17 15.93 19.29
CA SER A 15 10.51 16.41 18.91
C SER A 15 11.44 15.25 18.58
N VAL A 16 12.42 15.53 17.72
CA VAL A 16 13.54 14.62 17.50
C VAL A 16 14.32 14.46 18.82
N PRO A 17 14.64 13.23 19.26
CA PRO A 17 15.42 13.03 20.46
C PRO A 17 16.86 13.49 20.28
N THR A 18 17.46 14.10 21.31
CA THR A 18 18.80 14.71 21.28
C THR A 18 19.93 13.72 20.97
N TRP A 19 19.74 12.43 21.28
CA TRP A 19 20.72 11.39 20.97
C TRP A 19 20.74 11.00 19.47
N LEU A 20 19.74 11.40 18.69
CA LEU A 20 19.67 11.13 17.27
C LEU A 20 20.51 12.15 16.49
N LYS A 21 21.71 11.74 16.08
CA LYS A 21 22.65 12.58 15.31
C LYS A 21 22.35 12.66 13.81
N LEU A 22 21.23 12.10 13.36
CA LEU A 22 20.85 12.07 11.95
C LEU A 22 20.24 13.41 11.54
N THR A 23 20.84 14.04 10.52
CA THR A 23 20.28 15.23 9.89
C THR A 23 19.11 14.86 8.96
N CYS A 24 18.17 15.79 8.79
CA CYS A 24 17.00 15.59 7.92
C CYS A 24 17.38 15.20 6.48
N ASP A 25 18.49 15.72 5.97
CA ASP A 25 18.91 15.44 4.59
C ASP A 25 19.51 14.04 4.43
N ASN A 26 20.25 13.55 5.42
CA ASN A 26 20.72 12.16 5.44
C ASN A 26 19.53 11.18 5.48
N VAL A 27 18.48 11.51 6.24
CA VAL A 27 17.24 10.71 6.25
C VAL A 27 16.58 10.69 4.87
N LYS A 28 16.48 11.82 4.17
CA LYS A 28 15.94 11.87 2.80
C LYS A 28 16.79 11.02 1.83
N GLU A 29 18.11 11.12 1.90
CA GLU A 29 19.02 10.33 1.05
C GLU A 29 18.88 8.83 1.29
N GLN A 30 18.78 8.41 2.56
CA GLN A 30 18.51 7.02 2.91
C GLN A 30 17.18 6.54 2.35
N ILE A 31 16.11 7.34 2.49
CA ILE A 31 14.79 7.04 1.90
C ILE A 31 14.93 6.84 0.38
N TYR A 32 15.60 7.74 -0.33
CA TYR A 32 15.78 7.62 -1.78
C TYR A 32 16.60 6.38 -2.17
N LYS A 33 17.66 6.07 -1.42
CA LYS A 33 18.47 4.87 -1.65
C LYS A 33 17.66 3.59 -1.46
N LEU A 34 16.80 3.54 -0.43
CA LEU A 34 15.93 2.40 -0.15
C LEU A 34 14.83 2.26 -1.21
N THR A 35 14.23 3.35 -1.66
CA THR A 35 13.22 3.30 -2.73
C THR A 35 13.83 2.87 -4.07
N LYS A 36 15.05 3.32 -4.40
CA LYS A 36 15.77 2.82 -5.59
C LYS A 36 16.07 1.31 -5.53
N LYS A 37 16.18 0.73 -4.34
CA LYS A 37 16.31 -0.72 -4.13
C LYS A 37 14.98 -1.48 -4.28
N GLY A 38 13.88 -0.80 -4.57
CA GLY A 38 12.55 -1.42 -4.73
C GLY A 38 11.80 -1.67 -3.41
N LEU A 39 12.26 -1.10 -2.30
CA LEU A 39 11.54 -1.21 -1.03
C LEU A 39 10.32 -0.29 -1.02
N THR A 40 9.19 -0.83 -0.56
CA THR A 40 7.91 -0.11 -0.55
C THR A 40 7.81 0.85 0.64
N PRO A 41 7.14 2.01 0.50
CA PRO A 41 7.08 3.05 1.53
C PRO A 41 6.73 2.60 2.96
N PRO A 42 5.86 1.60 3.20
CA PRO A 42 5.52 1.16 4.57
C PRO A 42 6.66 0.43 5.27
N GLN A 43 7.61 -0.15 4.52
CA GLN A 43 8.83 -0.73 5.08
C GLN A 43 9.83 0.36 5.49
N ILE A 44 9.71 1.56 4.91
CA ILE A 44 10.55 2.73 5.15
C ILE A 44 9.81 3.67 6.14
N ILE A 45 9.41 3.12 7.28
CA ILE A 45 9.14 3.77 8.58
C ILE A 45 8.10 4.92 8.68
N CYS A 46 7.58 5.53 7.62
CA CYS A 46 6.47 6.47 7.80
C CYS A 46 5.64 6.71 6.54
N PHE A 47 4.38 6.23 6.57
CA PHE A 47 3.43 6.34 5.47
C PHE A 47 3.13 7.80 5.07
N VAL A 48 3.16 8.73 6.01
CA VAL A 48 2.70 10.12 5.78
C VAL A 48 3.82 11.05 5.33
N THR A 49 4.99 10.99 5.97
CA THR A 49 6.14 11.84 5.61
C THR A 49 6.93 11.26 4.44
N GLY A 50 7.11 9.93 4.39
CA GLY A 50 7.84 9.25 3.31
C GLY A 50 7.19 9.44 1.93
N LEU A 51 5.86 9.33 1.83
CA LEU A 51 5.15 9.51 0.56
C LEU A 51 5.23 10.96 0.03
N ARG A 52 5.24 11.97 0.91
CA ARG A 52 5.39 13.37 0.51
C ARG A 52 6.80 13.64 -0.03
N ILE A 53 7.83 13.11 0.65
CA ILE A 53 9.24 13.22 0.25
C ILE A 53 9.49 12.51 -1.09
N LEU A 54 8.87 11.35 -1.32
CA LEU A 54 8.99 10.63 -2.59
C LEU A 54 8.29 11.33 -3.74
N LYS A 55 7.13 11.94 -3.50
CA LYS A 55 6.44 12.77 -4.50
C LYS A 55 7.26 13.98 -4.92
N SER A 56 7.91 14.67 -3.98
CA SER A 56 8.77 15.81 -4.32
C SER A 56 9.95 15.46 -5.23
N LYS A 57 10.41 14.20 -5.21
CA LYS A 57 11.49 13.71 -6.08
C LYS A 57 11.00 12.94 -7.31
N GLY A 58 9.68 12.80 -7.50
CA GLY A 58 9.11 12.03 -8.60
C GLY A 58 9.32 10.51 -8.53
N LEU A 59 9.74 9.98 -7.37
CA LEU A 59 9.97 8.55 -7.14
C LEU A 59 8.74 7.85 -6.53
N ALA A 60 7.59 8.50 -6.55
CA ALA A 60 6.37 7.96 -5.97
C ALA A 60 5.78 6.85 -6.87
N PRO A 61 5.27 5.76 -6.29
CA PRO A 61 4.60 4.73 -7.08
C PRO A 61 3.34 5.30 -7.74
N GLY A 62 3.10 4.90 -9.00
CA GLY A 62 1.94 5.35 -9.77
C GLY A 62 0.60 4.85 -9.22
N LEU A 63 0.61 3.72 -8.50
CA LEU A 63 -0.54 3.21 -7.77
C LEU A 63 -0.36 3.41 -6.25
N PRO A 64 -1.42 3.77 -5.52
CA PRO A 64 -1.38 3.77 -4.06
C PRO A 64 -1.00 2.38 -3.52
N GLU A 65 -0.06 2.35 -2.59
CA GLU A 65 0.51 1.12 -2.03
C GLU A 65 -0.55 0.17 -1.43
N ASP A 66 -1.54 0.73 -0.71
CA ASP A 66 -2.63 -0.06 -0.12
C ASP A 66 -3.46 -0.79 -1.18
N LEU A 67 -3.68 -0.13 -2.33
CA LEU A 67 -4.39 -0.70 -3.46
C LEU A 67 -3.54 -1.78 -4.13
N TYR A 68 -2.25 -1.52 -4.37
CA TYR A 68 -1.29 -2.48 -4.91
C TYR A 68 -1.24 -3.77 -4.08
N ARG A 69 -1.15 -3.66 -2.75
CA ARG A 69 -1.11 -4.81 -1.84
C ARG A 69 -2.38 -5.65 -1.86
N LEU A 70 -3.55 -5.01 -1.91
CA LEU A 70 -4.82 -5.73 -2.01
C LEU A 70 -4.97 -6.45 -3.36
N ILE A 71 -4.57 -5.80 -4.46
CA ILE A 71 -4.59 -6.42 -5.79
C ILE A 71 -3.63 -7.61 -5.82
N LYS A 72 -2.41 -7.46 -5.29
CA LYS A 72 -1.43 -8.56 -5.16
C LYS A 72 -1.99 -9.75 -4.38
N LYS A 73 -2.69 -9.49 -3.27
CA LYS A 73 -3.37 -10.53 -2.49
C LYS A 73 -4.49 -11.19 -3.29
N ALA A 74 -5.31 -10.41 -4.00
CA ALA A 74 -6.40 -10.94 -4.82
C ALA A 74 -5.88 -11.85 -5.95
N VAL A 75 -4.80 -11.44 -6.64
CA VAL A 75 -4.16 -12.25 -7.69
C VAL A 75 -3.64 -13.57 -7.13
N SER A 76 -3.01 -13.57 -5.96
CA SER A 76 -2.55 -14.80 -5.30
C SER A 76 -3.72 -15.75 -4.95
N VAL A 77 -4.83 -15.21 -4.45
CA VAL A 77 -6.03 -16.01 -4.10
C VAL A 77 -6.68 -16.58 -5.36
N ARG A 78 -6.73 -15.81 -6.45
CA ARG A 78 -7.26 -16.26 -7.74
C ARG A 78 -6.43 -17.41 -8.32
N LYS A 79 -5.10 -17.29 -8.28
CA LYS A 79 -4.17 -18.35 -8.70
C LYS A 79 -4.32 -19.63 -7.86
N HIS A 80 -4.63 -19.50 -6.57
CA HIS A 80 -4.98 -20.65 -5.72
C HIS A 80 -6.29 -21.31 -6.16
N LEU A 81 -7.33 -20.51 -6.41
CA LEU A 81 -8.64 -20.99 -6.83
C LEU A 81 -8.64 -21.64 -8.21
N GLU A 82 -7.74 -21.27 -9.11
CA GLU A 82 -7.53 -21.96 -10.40
C GLU A 82 -7.14 -23.43 -10.21
N ARG A 83 -6.36 -23.74 -9.16
CA ARG A 83 -5.94 -25.11 -8.81
C ARG A 83 -6.95 -25.80 -7.90
N SER A 84 -7.61 -25.05 -7.03
CA SER A 84 -8.51 -25.55 -5.99
C SER A 84 -9.89 -24.88 -6.09
N GLY A 85 -10.60 -25.12 -7.18
CA GLY A 85 -11.89 -24.48 -7.47
C GLY A 85 -13.05 -24.84 -6.54
N LYS A 86 -12.88 -25.84 -5.65
CA LYS A 86 -13.89 -26.26 -4.67
C LYS A 86 -13.78 -25.53 -3.32
N ASP A 87 -12.71 -24.77 -3.09
CA ASP A 87 -12.48 -24.02 -1.85
C ASP A 87 -13.48 -22.86 -1.72
N LYS A 88 -14.49 -23.03 -0.86
CA LYS A 88 -15.56 -22.04 -0.64
C LYS A 88 -15.08 -20.87 0.21
N ASP A 89 -14.17 -21.10 1.15
CA ASP A 89 -13.64 -20.07 2.03
C ASP A 89 -12.77 -19.10 1.24
N ALA A 90 -11.89 -19.61 0.38
CA ALA A 90 -11.09 -18.77 -0.51
C ALA A 90 -11.95 -17.93 -1.46
N LYS A 91 -13.06 -18.47 -1.99
CA LYS A 91 -14.02 -17.68 -2.80
C LYS A 91 -14.66 -16.56 -1.98
N PHE A 92 -15.08 -16.86 -0.76
CA PHE A 92 -15.65 -15.85 0.14
C PHE A 92 -14.63 -14.73 0.45
N PHE A 93 -13.39 -15.09 0.79
CA PHE A 93 -12.35 -14.12 1.04
C PHE A 93 -11.97 -13.30 -0.20
N LEU A 94 -11.99 -13.89 -1.40
CA LEU A 94 -11.78 -13.16 -2.65
C LEU A 94 -12.81 -12.04 -2.83
N ILE A 95 -14.10 -12.33 -2.61
CA ILE A 95 -15.19 -11.35 -2.68
C ILE A 95 -14.96 -10.20 -1.69
N LEU A 96 -14.53 -10.50 -0.46
CA LEU A 96 -14.23 -9.49 0.54
C LEU A 96 -13.04 -8.59 0.12
N ILE A 97 -11.99 -9.18 -0.46
CA ILE A 97 -10.82 -8.43 -0.93
C ILE A 97 -11.21 -7.53 -2.12
N GLU A 98 -11.91 -8.06 -3.11
CA GLU A 98 -12.37 -7.29 -4.29
C GLU A 98 -13.31 -6.14 -3.88
N SER A 99 -14.21 -6.39 -2.92
CA SER A 99 -15.08 -5.36 -2.35
C SER A 99 -14.28 -4.23 -1.66
N ARG A 100 -13.18 -4.56 -0.98
CA ARG A 100 -12.27 -3.56 -0.39
C ARG A 100 -11.52 -2.77 -1.46
N ILE A 101 -11.07 -3.41 -2.53
CA ILE A 101 -10.41 -2.75 -3.68
C ILE A 101 -11.35 -1.71 -4.28
N HIS A 102 -12.61 -2.07 -4.56
CA HIS A 102 -13.59 -1.12 -5.12
C HIS A 102 -13.86 0.07 -4.19
N ARG A 103 -13.93 -0.15 -2.87
CA ARG A 103 -14.09 0.94 -1.89
C ARG A 103 -12.91 1.90 -1.91
N LEU A 104 -11.67 1.38 -1.90
CA LEU A 104 -10.47 2.22 -1.96
C LEU A 104 -10.32 2.94 -3.30
N ALA A 105 -10.63 2.26 -4.41
CA ALA A 105 -10.60 2.87 -5.74
C ALA A 105 -11.53 4.09 -5.80
N ARG A 106 -12.76 3.99 -5.25
CA ARG A 106 -13.67 5.15 -5.15
C ARG A 106 -13.06 6.30 -4.36
N TYR A 107 -12.49 6.02 -3.18
CA TYR A 107 -11.84 7.02 -2.34
C TYR A 107 -10.71 7.77 -3.09
N TYR A 108 -9.83 7.03 -3.76
CA TYR A 108 -8.70 7.61 -4.48
C TYR A 108 -9.09 8.36 -5.76
N LYS A 109 -10.22 7.99 -6.40
CA LYS A 109 -10.82 8.78 -7.48
C LYS A 109 -11.32 10.13 -6.96
N THR A 110 -12.04 10.15 -5.84
CA THR A 110 -12.51 11.40 -5.21
C THR A 110 -11.33 12.30 -4.82
N LYS A 111 -10.24 11.72 -4.32
CA LYS A 111 -9.01 12.46 -3.97
C LYS A 111 -8.12 12.82 -5.17
N ARG A 112 -8.55 12.52 -6.41
CA ARG A 112 -7.80 12.75 -7.66
C ARG A 112 -6.39 12.15 -7.68
N VAL A 113 -6.18 11.09 -6.89
CA VAL A 113 -4.92 10.32 -6.90
C VAL A 113 -4.94 9.32 -8.05
N LEU A 114 -6.12 8.81 -8.41
CA LEU A 114 -6.33 7.94 -9.55
C LEU A 114 -7.14 8.65 -10.65
N PRO A 115 -6.91 8.32 -11.93
CA PRO A 115 -7.75 8.76 -13.02
C PRO A 115 -9.21 8.33 -12.81
N PRO A 116 -10.22 9.15 -13.17
CA PRO A 116 -11.63 8.77 -13.09
C PRO A 116 -11.96 7.51 -13.91
N SER A 117 -11.28 7.32 -15.04
CA SER A 117 -11.39 6.17 -15.94
C SER A 117 -10.79 4.87 -15.38
N TRP A 118 -10.04 4.93 -14.28
CA TRP A 118 -9.39 3.75 -13.72
C TRP A 118 -10.42 2.72 -13.26
N LYS A 119 -10.31 1.47 -13.70
CA LYS A 119 -11.20 0.37 -13.31
C LYS A 119 -10.39 -0.84 -12.88
N TYR A 120 -10.84 -1.49 -11.83
CA TYR A 120 -10.29 -2.79 -11.43
C TYR A 120 -10.91 -3.87 -12.33
N ASP A 121 -10.05 -4.54 -13.09
CA ASP A 121 -10.40 -5.74 -13.85
C ASP A 121 -9.53 -6.90 -13.34
N PRO A 122 -10.14 -8.00 -12.83
CA PRO A 122 -9.39 -9.15 -12.37
C PRO A 122 -8.52 -9.81 -13.45
N ALA A 123 -8.87 -9.69 -14.74
CA ALA A 123 -8.07 -10.25 -15.84
C ALA A 123 -6.76 -9.47 -16.04
N THR A 124 -6.81 -8.15 -15.89
CA THR A 124 -5.64 -7.26 -16.03
C THR A 124 -4.86 -7.09 -14.73
N ALA A 125 -5.40 -7.58 -13.60
CA ALA A 125 -4.83 -7.40 -12.28
C ALA A 125 -3.40 -7.95 -12.11
N SER A 126 -3.04 -8.99 -12.86
CA SER A 126 -1.68 -9.55 -12.87
C SER A 126 -0.66 -8.59 -13.48
N VAL A 127 -1.04 -7.88 -14.55
CA VAL A 127 -0.20 -6.89 -15.25
C VAL A 127 0.02 -5.64 -14.39
N LEU A 128 -0.96 -5.28 -13.56
CA LEU A 128 -0.86 -4.11 -12.67
C LEU A 128 0.07 -4.31 -11.46
N VAL A 129 0.44 -5.57 -11.17
CA VAL A 129 1.22 -5.94 -9.98
C VAL A 129 2.61 -6.50 -10.33
N ALA A 130 2.82 -6.88 -11.59
CA ALA A 130 4.12 -7.25 -12.16
C ALA A 130 5.07 -6.06 -12.18
#